data_AF-A0A351RAV3-F1
#
_entry.id   AF-A0A351RAV3-F1
#
_cell.length_a   1.000
_cell.length_b   1.000
_cell.length_c   1.000
_cell.angle_alpha   90.00
_cell.angle_beta   90.00
_cell.angle_gamma   90.00
#
_symmetry.space_group_name_H-M   'P 1'
#
loop_
_entity.id
_entity.type
_entity.pdbx_description
1 polymer ?
#
loop_
_entity_poly.entity_id
_entity_poly.type
_entity_poly.pdbx_seq_one_letter_code
_entity_poly.pdbx_strand_id
1 'polypeptide(L)' 'NKDGSISLQEYLSGDSANTEKTYQHIDANSDGMLDKEEQQEIEAVYKSIHDQYKAKNNSI' A
#
# COMPACT_ATOMS: atom_id res chain seq x y z
N ASN A 1 -8.66 2.78 15.16
CA ASN A 1 -9.51 3.99 15.15
C ASN A 1 -10.10 4.11 13.76
N LYS A 2 -11.39 4.42 13.59
CA LYS A 2 -12.01 4.53 12.25
C LYS A 2 -11.99 5.98 11.76
N ASP A 3 -10.83 6.62 11.84
CA ASP A 3 -10.65 7.99 11.33
C ASP A 3 -10.61 8.02 9.79
N GLY A 4 -10.35 6.86 9.17
CA GLY A 4 -10.22 6.73 7.72
C GLY A 4 -8.77 6.72 7.25
N SER A 5 -7.83 7.05 8.15
CA SER A 5 -6.40 7.02 7.91
C SER A 5 -5.79 5.71 8.44
N ILE A 6 -4.78 5.19 7.74
CA ILE A 6 -4.03 3.98 8.13
C ILE A 6 -2.65 4.42 8.59
N SER A 7 -2.29 4.11 9.85
CA SER A 7 -0.92 4.34 10.33
C SER A 7 0.05 3.27 9.81
N LEU A 8 1.36 3.57 9.78
CA LEU A 8 2.42 2.61 9.40
C LEU A 8 2.26 1.25 10.09
N GLN A 9 1.97 1.24 11.39
CA GLN A 9 1.81 0.00 12.14
C GLN A 9 0.56 -0.80 11.70
N GLU A 10 -0.54 -0.13 11.37
CA GLU A 10 -1.75 -0.78 10.85
C GLU A 10 -1.50 -1.31 9.43
N TYR A 11 -0.75 -0.57 8.61
CA TYR A 11 -0.35 -0.99 7.27
C TYR A 11 0.54 -2.23 7.31
N LEU A 12 1.60 -2.22 8.13
CA LEU A 12 2.52 -3.37 8.31
C LEU A 12 1.82 -4.59 8.92
N SER A 13 0.80 -4.38 9.76
CA SER A 13 0.02 -5.47 10.35
C SER A 13 -1.03 -6.06 9.40
N GLY A 14 -1.34 -5.37 8.30
CA GLY A 14 -2.40 -5.76 7.37
C GLY A 14 -2.05 -6.98 6.51
N ASP A 15 -0.89 -6.98 5.87
CA ASP A 15 -0.42 -8.05 5.00
C ASP A 15 1.10 -8.23 5.12
N SER A 16 1.59 -9.46 4.96
CA SER A 16 3.03 -9.76 5.03
C SER A 16 3.82 -9.18 3.85
N ALA A 17 3.15 -8.81 2.76
CA ALA A 17 3.74 -8.10 1.63
C ALA A 17 3.88 -6.58 1.87
N ASN A 18 3.26 -6.05 2.92
CA ASN A 18 3.35 -4.63 3.24
C ASN A 18 4.72 -4.33 3.85
N THR A 19 5.41 -3.36 3.26
CA THR A 19 6.73 -2.92 3.75
C THR A 19 6.71 -1.43 4.01
N GLU A 20 7.55 -0.98 4.95
CA GLU A 20 7.73 0.43 5.25
C GLU A 20 8.16 1.22 4.00
N LYS A 21 8.97 0.62 3.13
CA LYS A 21 9.35 1.25 1.86
C LYS A 21 8.16 1.54 0.99
N THR A 22 7.21 0.60 0.90
CA THR A 22 6.02 0.84 0.12
C THR A 22 5.12 1.88 0.79
N TYR A 23 5.00 1.82 2.11
CA TYR A 23 4.30 2.85 2.89
C TYR A 23 4.83 4.25 2.62
N GLN A 24 6.15 4.45 2.64
CA GLN A 24 6.77 5.74 2.35
C GLN A 24 6.60 6.21 0.90
N HIS A 25 6.36 5.28 -0.03
CA HIS A 25 6.07 5.63 -1.42
C HIS A 25 4.61 6.06 -1.62
N ILE A 26 3.77 5.62 -0.70
CA ILE A 26 2.33 5.75 -0.65
C ILE A 26 1.93 7.04 0.08
N ASP A 27 2.60 7.31 1.21
CA ASP A 27 2.54 8.51 2.04
C ASP A 27 3.16 9.70 1.28
N ALA A 28 2.38 10.27 0.37
CA ALA A 28 2.83 11.25 -0.61
C ALA A 28 3.09 12.61 0.06
N ASN A 29 2.30 12.93 1.09
CA ASN A 29 2.49 14.13 1.90
C ASN A 29 3.55 13.93 3.02
N SER A 30 4.00 12.69 3.26
CA SER A 30 4.96 12.31 4.30
C SER A 30 4.53 12.73 5.71
N ASP A 31 3.23 12.70 5.98
CA ASP A 31 2.66 13.02 7.29
C ASP A 31 2.64 11.81 8.23
N GLY A 32 3.00 10.63 7.72
CA GLY A 32 3.07 9.40 8.49
C GLY A 32 1.72 8.71 8.67
N MET A 33 0.68 9.09 7.92
CA MET A 33 -0.62 8.46 7.85
C MET A 33 -1.07 8.30 6.39
N LEU A 34 -1.81 7.25 6.09
CA LEU A 34 -2.38 7.08 4.75
C LEU A 34 -3.83 7.46 4.79
N ASP A 35 -4.17 8.61 4.24
CA ASP A 35 -5.56 9.05 4.15
C ASP A 35 -6.30 8.34 3.01
N LYS A 36 -7.62 8.51 2.97
CA LYS A 36 -8.46 7.88 1.93
C LYS A 36 -8.03 8.28 0.52
N GLU A 37 -7.63 9.53 0.32
CA GLU A 37 -7.20 10.03 -0.99
C GLU A 37 -5.94 9.29 -1.45
N GLU A 38 -4.94 9.20 -0.58
CA GLU A 38 -3.71 8.44 -0.86
C GLU A 38 -4.03 6.97 -1.11
N GLN A 39 -4.82 6.33 -0.24
CA GLN A 39 -5.26 4.94 -0.41
C GLN A 39 -5.91 4.69 -1.78
N GLN A 40 -6.73 5.62 -2.28
CA GLN A 40 -7.40 5.48 -3.59
C GLN A 40 -6.42 5.58 -4.76
N GLU A 41 -5.46 6.49 -4.70
CA GLU A 41 -4.41 6.58 -5.73
C GLU A 41 -3.57 5.29 -5.77
N ILE A 42 -3.34 4.70 -4.61
CA ILE A 42 -2.50 3.52 -4.46
C ILE A 42 -3.22 2.27 -4.90
N GLU A 43 -4.51 2.11 -4.61
CA GLU A 43 -5.26 0.90 -4.99
C GLU A 43 -5.23 0.69 -6.52
N ALA A 44 -5.23 1.78 -7.30
CA ALA A 44 -5.08 1.74 -8.75
C ALA A 44 -3.67 1.31 -9.20
N VAL A 45 -2.63 1.82 -8.53
CA VAL A 45 -1.23 1.50 -8.81
C VAL A 45 -0.89 0.07 -8.37
N TYR A 46 -1.32 -0.32 -7.18
CA TYR A 46 -1.15 -1.66 -6.61
C TYR A 46 -1.85 -2.73 -7.44
N LYS A 47 -3.05 -2.49 -7.95
CA LYS A 47 -3.70 -3.44 -8.88
C LYS A 47 -2.86 -3.67 -10.13
N SER A 48 -2.33 -2.61 -10.72
CA SER A 48 -1.53 -2.71 -11.94
C SER A 48 -0.19 -3.42 -11.70
N ILE A 49 0.44 -3.13 -10.56
CA ILE A 49 1.70 -3.77 -10.16
C ILE A 49 1.46 -5.23 -9.76
N HIS A 50 0.47 -5.53 -8.91
CA HIS A 50 0.17 -6.89 -8.46
C HIS A 50 -0.19 -7.82 -9.63
N ASP A 51 -0.95 -7.35 -10.62
CA ASP A 51 -1.27 -8.14 -11.81
C ASP A 51 0.00 -8.48 -12.62
N GLN A 52 0.90 -7.49 -12.79
CA GLN A 52 2.19 -7.68 -13.46
C GLN A 52 3.14 -8.64 -12.70
N TYR A 53 3.19 -8.56 -11.37
CA TYR A 53 4.05 -9.41 -10.55
C TYR A 53 3.50 -10.83 -10.42
N LYS A 54 2.18 -11.00 -10.32
CA LYS A 54 1.53 -12.32 -10.27
C LYS A 54 1.69 -13.08 -11.59
N ALA A 55 1.62 -12.37 -12.73
CA ALA A 55 1.88 -12.97 -14.04
C ALA A 55 3.33 -13.45 -14.21
N LYS A 56 4.29 -12.79 -13.57
CA LYS A 56 5.73 -13.10 -13.72
C LYS A 56 6.22 -14.24 -12.82
N ASN A 57 5.52 -14.56 -11.73
CA ASN A 57 5.92 -15.59 -10.77
C ASN A 57 5.19 -16.94 -10.96
N ASN A 58 4.28 -17.07 -11.92
CA ASN A 58 3.56 -18.32 -12.23
C ASN A 58 4.08 -19.01 -13.51
N SER A 59 5.35 -18.80 -13.85
CA SER A 59 6.08 -19.57 -14.88
C SER A 59 7.24 -20.32 -14.23
N ILE A 60 6.93 -21.37 -13.48
CA ILE A 60 7.83 -22.50 -13.21
C ILE A 60 7.00 -23.77 -13.19
#